data_AF-A0A932QYA1-F1
#
_entry.id   AF-A0A932QYA1-F1
#
_cell.length_a   1.000
_cell.length_b   1.000
_cell.length_c   1.000
_cell.angle_alpha   90.00
_cell.angle_beta   90.00
_cell.angle_gamma   90.00
#
_symmetry.space_group_name_H-M   'P 1'
#
loop_
_entity.id
_entity.type
_entity.pdbx_description
1 polymer ?
#
loop_
_entity_poly.entity_id
_entity_poly.type
_entity_poly.pdbx_seq_one_letter_code
_entity_poly.pdbx_strand_id
1 'polypeptide(L)'
;MDQVIPERRYRKPPIIEAFCEIAFADSMWDETIPGVFYEQVKKDFPQKRPREIQQAEITFGPSEATAGVRRLPPRVLFVSDAKHRMIQVAKDLLVVNQLHPYPHFEEWEPEVFNALSIYRELAQPKKVVHLGLRYVNRVVIPEASVKMEDYFTIYPKLPLHLGNSHRSFLVQVEIPQPTEHTVVMTFGTAPLPNTNTVGQAFMLDLYCIRKLDKFLDEEIIKKEIKQAHTSIITAFEDSITDKLREKFEPEEQI
;
A
#
# COMPACT_ATOMS: atom_id res chain seq x y z
N MET A 1 20.01 -17.34 -6.22
CA MET A 1 20.45 -16.33 -7.20
C MET A 1 19.50 -15.18 -7.03
N ASP A 2 19.95 -14.11 -6.39
CA ASP A 2 19.15 -12.89 -6.24
C ASP A 2 19.14 -12.20 -7.60
N GLN A 3 18.13 -12.50 -8.42
CA GLN A 3 17.85 -11.66 -9.58
C GLN A 3 17.31 -10.34 -9.04
N VAL A 4 18.16 -9.32 -9.01
CA VAL A 4 17.73 -7.95 -8.83
C VAL A 4 16.92 -7.59 -10.06
N ILE A 5 15.60 -7.60 -9.95
CA ILE A 5 14.72 -7.10 -11.00
C ILE A 5 14.94 -5.59 -11.06
N PRO A 6 15.41 -5.03 -12.20
CA PRO A 6 15.61 -3.60 -12.30
C PRO A 6 14.26 -2.91 -12.13
N GLU A 7 14.21 -1.95 -11.22
CA GLU A 7 13.03 -1.13 -11.02
C GLU A 7 12.68 -0.44 -12.34
N ARG A 8 11.44 -0.65 -12.80
CA ARG A 8 10.90 -0.02 -14.01
C ARG A 8 9.99 1.11 -13.60
N ARG A 9 10.23 2.28 -14.18
CA ARG A 9 9.30 3.41 -14.08
C ARG A 9 8.24 3.31 -15.17
N TYR A 10 7.03 3.69 -14.82
CA TYR A 10 5.87 3.67 -15.69
C TYR A 10 5.28 5.07 -15.74
N ARG A 11 5.01 5.60 -16.94
CA ARG A 11 4.32 6.90 -17.09
C ARG A 11 2.86 6.83 -16.66
N LYS A 12 2.27 5.64 -16.69
CA LYS A 12 0.88 5.36 -16.28
C LYS A 12 0.84 4.20 -15.28
N PRO A 13 1.40 4.36 -14.08
CA PRO A 13 1.40 3.29 -13.10
C PRO A 13 -0.05 2.98 -12.67
N PRO A 14 -0.41 1.69 -12.45
CA PRO A 14 -1.76 1.30 -12.07
C PRO A 14 -2.10 1.61 -10.60
N ILE A 15 -1.17 2.20 -9.83
CA ILE A 15 -1.33 2.50 -8.41
C ILE A 15 -2.46 3.53 -8.23
N ILE A 16 -3.50 3.13 -7.49
CA ILE A 16 -4.60 4.02 -7.09
C ILE A 16 -4.43 4.56 -5.66
N GLU A 17 -3.69 3.84 -4.82
CA GLU A 17 -3.30 4.24 -3.48
C GLU A 17 -1.99 3.55 -3.10
N ALA A 18 -1.06 4.33 -2.57
CA ALA A 18 0.10 3.89 -1.84
C ALA A 18 0.02 4.42 -0.41
N PHE A 19 0.40 3.63 0.58
CA PHE A 19 0.60 4.16 1.92
C PHE A 19 1.76 3.48 2.66
N CYS A 20 2.41 4.27 3.49
CA CYS A 20 3.41 3.83 4.46
C CYS A 20 2.83 4.02 5.86
N GLU A 21 2.69 2.94 6.60
CA GLU A 21 2.22 2.88 7.98
C GLU A 21 3.37 2.50 8.90
N ILE A 22 3.54 3.25 9.97
CA ILE A 22 4.55 3.00 10.99
C ILE A 22 3.83 3.03 12.34
N ALA A 23 3.82 1.88 13.03
CA ALA A 23 3.32 1.78 14.39
C ALA A 23 4.50 1.76 15.36
N PHE A 24 4.33 2.53 16.43
CA PHE A 24 5.33 2.72 17.47
C PHE A 24 4.87 2.11 18.80
N ALA A 25 5.71 2.23 19.82
CA ALA A 25 5.29 2.03 21.19
C ALA A 25 5.98 3.03 22.13
N ASP A 26 5.32 3.27 23.26
CA ASP A 26 5.76 4.14 24.35
C ASP A 26 5.97 5.61 23.91
N SER A 27 5.16 6.12 22.99
CA SER A 27 5.16 7.55 22.65
C SER A 27 4.76 8.41 23.85
N MET A 28 5.50 9.50 24.05
CA MET A 28 5.10 10.60 24.91
C MET A 28 4.00 11.40 24.20
N TRP A 29 2.76 10.91 24.33
CA TRP A 29 1.62 11.44 23.60
C TRP A 29 0.73 12.33 24.48
N ASP A 30 0.43 13.53 24.00
CA ASP A 30 -0.63 14.39 24.50
C ASP A 30 -1.58 14.85 23.36
N GLU A 31 -2.78 15.26 23.72
CA GLU A 31 -3.84 15.62 22.75
C GLU A 31 -3.55 16.89 21.93
N THR A 32 -2.51 17.66 22.26
CA THR A 32 -2.08 18.85 21.51
C THR A 32 -1.14 18.51 20.35
N ILE A 33 -0.48 17.34 20.37
CA ILE A 33 0.47 16.90 19.34
C ILE A 33 -0.11 17.01 17.92
N PRO A 34 -1.35 16.55 17.61
CA PRO A 34 -1.91 16.72 16.27
C PRO A 34 -2.11 18.19 15.86
N GLY A 35 -2.25 19.11 16.82
CA GLY A 35 -2.26 20.55 16.57
C GLY A 35 -0.88 21.05 16.16
N VAL A 36 0.15 20.69 16.92
CA VAL A 36 1.55 21.10 16.63
C VAL A 36 2.05 20.47 15.33
N PHE A 37 1.74 19.20 15.09
CA PHE A 37 2.07 18.51 13.84
C PHE A 37 1.45 19.23 12.65
N TYR A 38 0.16 19.60 12.75
CA TYR A 38 -0.53 20.35 11.70
C TYR A 38 0.17 21.66 11.37
N GLU A 39 0.65 22.41 12.36
CA GLU A 39 1.37 23.66 12.12
C GLU A 39 2.63 23.48 11.27
N GLN A 40 3.29 22.33 11.36
CA GLN A 40 4.48 22.01 10.56
C GLN A 40 4.14 21.59 9.12
N VAL A 41 2.97 21.02 8.87
CA VAL A 41 2.58 20.47 7.55
C VAL A 41 1.48 21.27 6.82
N LYS A 42 0.84 22.23 7.48
CA LYS A 42 -0.35 22.96 6.97
C LYS A 42 -0.12 23.68 5.64
N LYS A 43 1.14 24.01 5.30
CA LYS A 43 1.49 24.61 4.01
C LYS A 43 1.12 23.67 2.85
N ASP A 44 1.37 22.38 3.01
CA ASP A 44 1.13 21.36 1.98
C ASP A 44 -0.15 20.54 2.25
N PHE A 45 -0.61 20.49 3.50
CA PHE A 45 -1.80 19.78 3.97
C PHE A 45 -2.76 20.68 4.75
N PRO A 46 -3.37 21.70 4.14
CA PRO A 46 -4.17 22.71 4.83
C PRO A 46 -5.51 22.19 5.37
N GLN A 47 -5.97 21.01 4.95
CA GLN A 47 -7.25 20.47 5.40
C GLN A 47 -7.05 19.50 6.57
N LYS A 48 -7.48 19.90 7.77
CA LYS A 48 -7.48 19.07 8.98
C LYS A 48 -8.86 18.49 9.24
N ARG A 49 -8.96 17.17 9.43
CA ARG A 49 -10.22 16.47 9.71
C ARG A 49 -10.03 15.41 10.81
N PRO A 50 -10.93 15.30 11.80
CA PRO A 50 -10.99 14.10 12.63
C PRO A 50 -11.47 12.92 11.79
N ARG A 51 -10.89 11.74 11.98
CA ARG A 51 -11.32 10.50 11.34
C ARG A 51 -11.56 9.44 12.40
N GLU A 52 -12.82 9.08 12.60
CA GLU A 52 -13.15 7.82 13.27
C GLU A 52 -12.87 6.67 12.31
N ILE A 53 -12.10 5.68 12.75
CA ILE A 53 -11.80 4.50 11.93
C ILE A 53 -12.47 3.29 12.57
N GLN A 54 -13.31 2.64 11.77
CA GLN A 54 -13.91 1.36 12.07
C GLN A 54 -13.19 0.32 11.20
N GLN A 55 -12.52 -0.64 11.82
CA GLN A 55 -11.91 -1.76 11.13
C GLN A 55 -12.87 -2.94 11.20
N ALA A 56 -13.30 -3.43 10.04
CA ALA A 56 -13.96 -4.73 9.95
C ALA A 56 -12.90 -5.81 10.16
N GLU A 57 -13.08 -6.65 11.17
CA GLU A 57 -12.18 -7.75 11.49
C GLU A 57 -12.92 -9.05 11.20
N ILE A 58 -12.38 -9.83 10.26
CA ILE A 58 -12.87 -11.18 9.96
C ILE A 58 -11.87 -12.14 10.60
N THR A 59 -12.28 -12.78 11.68
CA THR A 59 -11.48 -13.84 12.30
C THR A 59 -11.94 -15.18 11.76
N PHE A 60 -11.04 -15.90 11.08
CA PHE A 60 -11.31 -17.26 10.62
C PHE A 60 -10.91 -18.24 11.73
N GLY A 61 -11.90 -18.86 12.38
CA GLY A 61 -11.70 -19.97 13.31
C GLY A 61 -11.90 -21.33 12.64
N PRO A 62 -11.46 -22.43 13.27
CA PRO A 62 -11.58 -23.79 12.72
C PRO A 62 -13.03 -24.29 12.54
N SER A 63 -14.04 -23.56 13.02
CA SER A 63 -15.46 -23.93 12.87
C SER A 63 -16.37 -22.82 12.38
N GLU A 64 -16.01 -21.53 12.53
CA GLU A 64 -16.84 -20.38 12.11
C GLU A 64 -15.96 -19.17 11.77
N ALA A 65 -16.47 -18.31 10.88
CA ALA A 65 -15.92 -16.97 10.64
C ALA A 65 -16.75 -15.95 11.43
N THR A 66 -16.14 -15.29 12.41
CA THR A 66 -16.80 -14.20 13.16
C THR A 66 -16.40 -12.86 12.56
N ALA A 67 -17.41 -12.06 12.18
CA ALA A 67 -17.22 -10.67 11.75
C ALA A 67 -17.45 -9.73 12.94
N GLY A 68 -16.44 -8.94 13.29
CA GLY A 68 -16.51 -7.90 14.32
C GLY A 68 -16.17 -6.53 13.74
N VAL A 69 -16.61 -5.46 14.40
CA VAL A 69 -16.17 -4.09 14.10
C VAL A 69 -15.36 -3.59 15.27
N ARG A 70 -14.05 -3.44 15.09
CA ARG A 70 -13.17 -2.82 16.07
C ARG A 70 -13.11 -1.32 15.81
N ARG A 71 -13.50 -0.52 16.80
CA ARG A 71 -13.20 0.92 16.79
C ARG A 71 -11.71 1.09 17.07
N LEU A 72 -10.99 1.64 16.11
CA LEU A 72 -9.61 2.06 16.33
C LEU A 72 -9.59 3.42 17.02
N PRO A 73 -8.50 3.77 17.74
CA PRO A 73 -8.34 5.12 18.28
C PRO A 73 -8.56 6.17 17.18
N PRO A 74 -9.21 7.31 17.50
CA PRO A 74 -9.44 8.36 16.53
C PRO A 74 -8.10 8.84 15.97
N ARG A 75 -8.05 9.02 14.65
CA ARG A 75 -6.88 9.56 13.95
C ARG A 75 -7.19 10.98 13.50
N VAL A 76 -6.19 11.84 13.50
CA VAL A 76 -6.28 13.15 12.85
C VAL A 76 -5.71 13.01 11.44
N LEU A 77 -6.51 13.41 10.45
CA LEU A 77 -6.19 13.35 9.03
C LEU A 77 -5.86 14.77 8.53
N PHE A 78 -4.70 14.92 7.90
CA PHE A 78 -4.29 16.11 7.17
C PHE A 78 -4.29 15.80 5.68
N VAL A 79 -4.91 16.66 4.86
CA VAL A 79 -5.13 16.42 3.43
C VAL A 79 -4.63 17.61 2.63
N SER A 80 -3.94 17.34 1.52
CA SER A 80 -3.55 18.37 0.56
C SER A 80 -4.77 18.92 -0.18
N ASP A 81 -4.67 20.13 -0.75
CA ASP A 81 -5.79 20.73 -1.48
C ASP A 81 -6.24 19.91 -2.69
N ALA A 82 -5.27 19.27 -3.35
CA ALA A 82 -5.53 18.37 -4.47
C ALA A 82 -6.08 17.00 -4.04
N LYS A 83 -6.24 16.75 -2.73
CA LYS A 83 -6.89 15.58 -2.10
C LYS A 83 -6.28 14.22 -2.43
N HIS A 84 -5.09 14.18 -3.01
CA HIS A 84 -4.38 12.94 -3.33
C HIS A 84 -3.20 12.67 -2.38
N ARG A 85 -2.90 13.56 -1.44
CA ARG A 85 -1.87 13.34 -0.39
C ARG A 85 -2.49 13.47 0.97
N MET A 86 -2.15 12.56 1.87
CA MET A 86 -2.68 12.56 3.22
C MET A 86 -1.64 12.13 4.25
N ILE A 87 -1.68 12.73 5.43
CA ILE A 87 -0.96 12.28 6.61
C ILE A 87 -1.98 12.00 7.70
N GLN A 88 -1.85 10.85 8.37
CA GLN A 88 -2.68 10.45 9.49
C GLN A 88 -1.79 10.29 10.71
N VAL A 89 -2.18 10.90 11.82
CA VAL A 89 -1.48 10.78 13.09
C VAL A 89 -2.43 10.34 14.20
N ALA A 90 -1.93 9.47 15.06
CA ALA A 90 -2.54 9.13 16.34
C ALA A 90 -1.44 8.73 17.33
N LYS A 91 -1.82 8.44 18.58
CA LYS A 91 -0.90 7.85 19.53
C LYS A 91 -0.33 6.55 18.97
N ASP A 92 1.00 6.46 18.97
CA ASP A 92 1.79 5.32 18.48
C ASP A 92 1.56 4.95 17.00
N LEU A 93 1.12 5.91 16.16
CA LEU A 93 0.83 5.66 14.76
C LEU A 93 1.06 6.88 13.85
N LEU A 94 1.79 6.62 12.76
CA LEU A 94 1.91 7.50 11.60
C LEU A 94 1.50 6.73 10.33
N VAL A 95 0.67 7.35 9.48
CA VAL A 95 0.38 6.86 8.13
C VAL A 95 0.53 7.99 7.13
N VAL A 96 1.25 7.76 6.05
CA VAL A 96 1.35 8.70 4.93
C VAL A 96 0.76 8.02 3.70
N ASN A 97 -0.17 8.66 3.00
CA ASN A 97 -0.86 8.13 1.84
C ASN A 97 -0.63 9.01 0.61
N GLN A 98 -0.43 8.37 -0.54
CA GLN A 98 -0.46 8.96 -1.87
C GLN A 98 -1.55 8.24 -2.69
N LEU A 99 -2.61 8.95 -3.06
CA LEU A 99 -3.62 8.47 -4.01
C LEU A 99 -3.22 8.79 -5.45
N HIS A 100 -3.95 8.24 -6.40
CA HIS A 100 -3.84 8.61 -7.81
C HIS A 100 -3.98 10.14 -8.01
N PRO A 101 -3.11 10.78 -8.82
CA PRO A 101 -1.99 10.19 -9.56
C PRO A 101 -0.80 9.86 -8.64
N TYR A 102 -0.25 8.66 -8.78
CA TYR A 102 0.99 8.27 -8.10
C TYR A 102 2.18 8.76 -8.92
N PRO A 103 3.11 9.54 -8.35
CA PRO A 103 4.30 10.02 -9.04
C PRO A 103 5.28 8.86 -9.22
N HIS A 104 6.23 8.71 -8.31
CA HIS A 104 7.09 7.52 -8.14
C HIS A 104 7.49 7.43 -6.67
N PHE A 105 8.12 6.32 -6.28
CA PHE A 105 8.52 6.15 -4.88
C PHE A 105 9.55 7.20 -4.45
N GLU A 106 10.53 7.54 -5.28
CA GLU A 106 11.55 8.55 -4.92
C GLU A 106 10.99 9.97 -4.78
N GLU A 107 9.85 10.25 -5.42
CA GLU A 107 9.16 11.54 -5.31
C GLU A 107 8.25 11.60 -4.07
N TRP A 108 7.74 10.44 -3.63
CA TRP A 108 6.87 10.34 -2.46
C TRP A 108 7.64 10.04 -1.15
N GLU A 109 8.77 9.33 -1.22
CA GLU A 109 9.64 8.99 -0.10
C GLU A 109 10.01 10.19 0.79
N PRO A 110 10.40 11.37 0.23
CA PRO A 110 10.72 12.53 1.04
C PRO A 110 9.56 12.98 1.95
N GLU A 111 8.32 12.83 1.49
CA GLU A 111 7.13 13.15 2.28
C GLU A 111 6.93 12.17 3.44
N VAL A 112 7.14 10.88 3.19
CA VAL A 112 7.12 9.83 4.21
C VAL A 112 8.17 10.11 5.29
N PHE A 113 9.40 10.41 4.89
CA PHE A 113 10.50 10.63 5.81
C PHE A 113 10.35 11.94 6.59
N ASN A 114 9.88 13.01 5.96
CA ASN A 114 9.59 14.26 6.65
C ASN A 114 8.52 14.05 7.73
N ALA A 115 7.41 13.38 7.39
CA ALA A 115 6.35 13.08 8.36
C ALA A 115 6.86 12.21 9.52
N LEU A 116 7.75 11.24 9.23
CA LEU A 116 8.41 10.42 10.25
C LEU A 116 9.26 11.28 11.18
N SER A 117 10.13 12.16 10.66
CA SER A 117 10.98 13.02 11.49
C SER A 117 10.15 13.93 12.40
N ILE A 118 9.09 14.55 11.87
CA ILE A 118 8.16 15.39 12.66
C ILE A 118 7.49 14.57 13.77
N TYR A 119 6.98 13.37 13.44
CA TYR A 119 6.33 12.52 14.43
C TYR A 119 7.30 12.13 15.56
N ARG A 120 8.54 11.76 15.22
CA ARG A 120 9.57 11.39 16.19
C ARG A 120 9.92 12.55 17.12
N GLU A 121 10.04 13.76 16.58
CA GLU A 121 10.35 14.96 17.36
C GLU A 121 9.26 15.27 18.39
N LEU A 122 7.99 15.21 17.96
CA LEU A 122 6.85 15.61 18.78
C LEU A 122 6.40 14.52 19.77
N ALA A 123 6.29 13.27 19.30
CA ALA A 123 5.73 12.18 20.09
C ALA A 123 6.79 11.30 20.78
N GLN A 124 8.06 11.45 20.42
CA GLN A 124 9.22 10.77 21.03
C GLN A 124 8.96 9.28 21.37
N PRO A 125 8.53 8.45 20.40
CA PRO A 125 8.33 7.02 20.63
C PRO A 125 9.63 6.34 21.06
N LYS A 126 9.55 5.26 21.85
CA LYS A 126 10.75 4.52 22.25
C LYS A 126 11.07 3.35 21.31
N LYS A 127 10.04 2.79 20.70
CA LYS A 127 10.15 1.59 19.85
C LYS A 127 9.36 1.73 18.56
N VAL A 128 9.77 0.96 17.56
CA VAL A 128 8.98 0.66 16.36
C VAL A 128 8.53 -0.78 16.46
N VAL A 129 7.23 -1.02 16.30
CA VAL A 129 6.63 -2.36 16.44
C VAL A 129 6.18 -2.94 15.11
N HIS A 130 5.82 -2.08 14.16
CA HIS A 130 5.33 -2.51 12.86
C HIS A 130 5.62 -1.45 11.81
N LEU A 131 6.05 -1.91 10.64
CA LEU A 131 6.16 -1.12 9.42
C LEU A 131 5.37 -1.84 8.34
N GLY A 132 4.52 -1.09 7.66
CA GLY A 132 3.73 -1.58 6.54
C GLY A 132 3.82 -0.64 5.36
N LEU A 133 4.24 -1.14 4.20
CA LEU A 133 4.16 -0.41 2.94
C LEU A 133 3.18 -1.12 2.02
N ARG A 134 2.18 -0.40 1.48
CA ARG A 134 1.12 -1.01 0.66
C ARG A 134 0.90 -0.26 -0.63
N TYR A 135 0.88 -0.97 -1.75
CA TYR A 135 0.47 -0.47 -3.07
C TYR A 135 -0.79 -1.19 -3.53
N VAL A 136 -1.86 -0.42 -3.73
CA VAL A 136 -3.13 -0.89 -4.26
C VAL A 136 -3.17 -0.54 -5.75
N ASN A 137 -3.07 -1.55 -6.60
CA ASN A 137 -3.03 -1.39 -8.06
C ASN A 137 -4.37 -1.76 -8.68
N ARG A 138 -4.88 -0.88 -9.53
CA ARG A 138 -6.07 -1.13 -10.35
C ARG A 138 -5.68 -1.24 -11.82
N VAL A 139 -5.83 -2.44 -12.35
CA VAL A 139 -5.56 -2.71 -13.76
C VAL A 139 -6.88 -2.76 -14.52
N VAL A 140 -7.04 -1.90 -15.54
CA VAL A 140 -8.20 -1.92 -16.43
C VAL A 140 -7.75 -2.40 -17.81
N ILE A 141 -8.36 -3.47 -18.29
CA ILE A 141 -8.10 -4.02 -19.61
C ILE A 141 -9.34 -3.74 -20.48
N PRO A 142 -9.24 -2.94 -21.54
CA PRO A 142 -10.37 -2.53 -22.38
C PRO A 142 -10.78 -3.63 -23.37
N GLU A 143 -10.90 -4.87 -22.89
CA GLU A 143 -11.25 -6.04 -23.68
C GLU A 143 -12.43 -6.75 -23.01
N ALA A 144 -13.42 -7.18 -23.79
CA ALA A 144 -14.59 -7.89 -23.26
C ALA A 144 -14.21 -9.24 -22.65
N SER A 145 -13.18 -9.89 -23.18
CA SER A 145 -12.66 -11.18 -22.71
C SER A 145 -11.16 -11.08 -22.51
N VAL A 146 -10.71 -11.36 -21.28
CA VAL A 146 -9.30 -11.32 -20.89
C VAL A 146 -8.83 -12.75 -20.62
N LYS A 147 -7.76 -13.17 -21.31
CA LYS A 147 -7.00 -14.37 -20.95
C LYS A 147 -5.99 -13.98 -19.88
N MET A 148 -6.03 -14.61 -18.70
CA MET A 148 -5.20 -14.18 -17.58
C MET A 148 -3.71 -14.30 -17.88
N GLU A 149 -3.29 -15.39 -18.53
CA GLU A 149 -1.89 -15.66 -18.93
C GLU A 149 -1.28 -14.60 -19.84
N ASP A 150 -2.12 -13.83 -20.55
CA ASP A 150 -1.64 -12.77 -21.43
C ASP A 150 -1.14 -11.56 -20.63
N TYR A 151 -1.62 -11.37 -19.39
CA TYR A 151 -1.44 -10.13 -18.61
C TYR A 151 -0.82 -10.36 -17.24
N PHE A 152 -1.12 -11.49 -16.61
CA PHE A 152 -0.72 -11.83 -15.26
C PHE A 152 -0.02 -13.18 -15.22
N THR A 153 0.93 -13.33 -14.31
CA THR A 153 1.62 -14.60 -14.04
C THR A 153 1.04 -15.30 -12.80
N ILE A 154 0.34 -14.55 -11.95
CA ILE A 154 -0.38 -15.05 -10.78
C ILE A 154 -1.89 -14.95 -11.00
N TYR A 155 -2.56 -16.10 -11.10
CA TYR A 155 -4.01 -16.20 -11.23
C TYR A 155 -4.42 -17.65 -10.97
N PRO A 156 -5.68 -17.92 -10.58
CA PRO A 156 -6.15 -19.29 -10.40
C PRO A 156 -6.27 -19.97 -11.76
N LYS A 157 -5.44 -20.98 -12.04
CA LYS A 157 -5.55 -21.75 -13.28
C LYS A 157 -6.77 -22.66 -13.23
N LEU A 158 -7.72 -22.47 -14.16
CA LEU A 158 -8.90 -23.31 -14.26
C LEU A 158 -8.59 -24.62 -15.00
N PRO A 159 -9.11 -25.78 -14.55
CA PRO A 159 -9.09 -27.00 -15.34
C PRO A 159 -9.79 -26.82 -16.70
N LEU A 160 -9.26 -27.45 -17.74
CA LEU A 160 -9.72 -27.29 -19.13
C LEU A 160 -11.24 -27.46 -19.31
N HIS A 161 -11.86 -28.37 -18.55
CA HIS A 161 -13.28 -28.68 -18.64
C HIS A 161 -14.21 -27.68 -17.92
N LEU A 162 -13.67 -26.78 -17.08
CA LEU A 162 -14.45 -25.73 -16.40
C LEU A 162 -14.58 -24.45 -17.24
N GLY A 163 -13.87 -24.37 -18.36
CA GLY A 163 -13.84 -23.22 -19.26
C GLY A 163 -12.59 -22.35 -19.08
N ASN A 164 -12.50 -21.32 -19.93
CA ASN A 164 -11.31 -20.48 -20.08
C ASN A 164 -11.54 -19.02 -19.65
N SER A 165 -12.62 -18.73 -18.91
CA SER A 165 -12.95 -17.37 -18.48
C SER A 165 -13.14 -17.28 -16.97
N HIS A 166 -12.51 -16.27 -16.38
CA HIS A 166 -12.64 -15.93 -14.97
C HIS A 166 -13.75 -14.89 -14.82
N ARG A 167 -14.77 -15.19 -14.01
CA ARG A 167 -15.82 -14.21 -13.68
C ARG A 167 -15.46 -13.38 -12.46
N SER A 168 -15.49 -14.01 -11.29
CA SER A 168 -15.08 -13.42 -10.04
C SER A 168 -14.11 -14.38 -9.38
N PHE A 169 -13.03 -13.84 -8.85
CA PHE A 169 -12.06 -14.59 -8.07
C PHE A 169 -11.33 -13.66 -7.12
N LEU A 170 -10.77 -14.27 -6.07
CA LEU A 170 -9.86 -13.64 -5.14
C LEU A 170 -8.80 -14.67 -4.77
N VAL A 171 -7.54 -14.29 -4.94
CA VAL A 171 -6.37 -15.03 -4.50
C VAL A 171 -5.65 -14.17 -3.48
N GLN A 172 -5.33 -14.74 -2.32
CA GLN A 172 -4.49 -14.10 -1.32
C GLN A 172 -3.36 -15.06 -0.96
N VAL A 173 -2.13 -14.56 -1.00
CA VAL A 173 -0.93 -15.30 -0.63
C VAL A 173 -0.04 -14.47 0.29
N GLU A 174 0.57 -15.12 1.27
CA GLU A 174 1.61 -14.54 2.11
C GLU A 174 2.96 -15.09 1.64
N ILE A 175 3.88 -14.19 1.29
CA ILE A 175 5.16 -14.51 0.66
C ILE A 175 6.27 -14.02 1.59
N PRO A 176 6.85 -14.90 2.42
CA PRO A 176 8.00 -14.55 3.26
C PRO A 176 9.18 -14.11 2.39
N GLN A 177 9.82 -13.01 2.78
CA GLN A 177 11.03 -12.49 2.13
C GLN A 177 12.27 -12.87 2.93
N PRO A 178 13.45 -12.98 2.30
CA PRO A 178 14.71 -13.24 3.00
C PRO A 178 15.05 -12.22 4.11
N THR A 179 14.51 -11.01 4.03
CA THR A 179 14.78 -9.87 4.92
C THR A 179 13.84 -9.79 6.13
N GLU A 180 13.23 -10.91 6.55
CA GLU A 180 12.19 -10.98 7.60
C GLU A 180 10.92 -10.12 7.32
N HIS A 181 10.82 -9.57 6.12
CA HIS A 181 9.59 -8.97 5.62
C HIS A 181 8.64 -10.06 5.15
N THR A 182 7.36 -9.76 5.09
CA THR A 182 6.34 -10.62 4.45
C THR A 182 5.55 -9.77 3.47
N VAL A 183 5.49 -10.19 2.21
CA VAL A 183 4.62 -9.57 1.21
C VAL A 183 3.30 -10.33 1.21
N VAL A 184 2.22 -9.66 1.59
CA VAL A 184 0.85 -10.15 1.41
C VAL A 184 0.35 -9.64 0.06
N MET A 185 0.11 -10.54 -0.87
CA MET A 185 -0.43 -10.23 -2.19
C MET A 185 -1.87 -10.68 -2.27
N THR A 186 -2.76 -9.75 -2.62
CA THR A 186 -4.16 -10.03 -2.90
C THR A 186 -4.46 -9.65 -4.34
N PHE A 187 -4.87 -10.64 -5.15
CA PHE A 187 -5.22 -10.45 -6.55
C PHE A 187 -6.65 -10.92 -6.83
N GLY A 188 -7.46 -10.09 -7.48
CA GLY A 188 -8.85 -10.44 -7.74
C GLY A 188 -9.54 -9.52 -8.73
N THR A 189 -10.77 -9.86 -9.07
CA THR A 189 -11.62 -9.03 -9.93
C THR A 189 -12.13 -7.80 -9.20
N ALA A 190 -12.19 -6.67 -9.90
CA ALA A 190 -12.68 -5.40 -9.38
C ALA A 190 -13.83 -4.86 -10.26
N PRO A 191 -14.76 -4.07 -9.72
CA PRO A 191 -15.74 -3.36 -10.54
C PRO A 191 -15.03 -2.35 -11.44
N LEU A 192 -15.53 -2.11 -12.65
CA LEU A 192 -14.97 -1.05 -13.51
C LEU A 192 -15.14 0.34 -12.86
N PRO A 193 -14.20 1.28 -13.07
CA PRO A 193 -14.32 2.64 -12.56
C PRO A 193 -15.57 3.36 -13.07
N ASN A 194 -15.94 3.12 -14.33
CA ASN A 194 -17.09 3.72 -15.01
C ASN A 194 -17.95 2.64 -15.65
N THR A 195 -19.27 2.74 -15.51
CA THR A 195 -20.23 1.77 -16.07
C THR A 195 -20.27 1.77 -17.60
N ASN A 196 -19.78 2.82 -18.23
CA ASN A 196 -19.75 2.97 -19.70
C ASN A 196 -18.45 2.42 -20.33
N THR A 197 -17.48 1.97 -19.53
CA THR A 197 -16.25 1.37 -20.03
C THR A 197 -16.52 -0.09 -20.39
N VAL A 198 -16.28 -0.47 -21.64
CA VAL A 198 -16.22 -1.90 -22.00
C VAL A 198 -14.86 -2.42 -21.59
N GLY A 199 -14.82 -3.42 -20.72
CA GLY A 199 -13.56 -4.02 -20.26
C GLY A 199 -13.71 -4.87 -19.00
N GLN A 200 -12.58 -5.24 -18.43
CA GLN A 200 -12.48 -5.90 -17.13
C GLN A 200 -11.50 -5.14 -16.25
N ALA A 201 -11.77 -5.09 -14.95
CA ALA A 201 -10.88 -4.49 -13.97
C ALA A 201 -10.42 -5.53 -12.96
N PHE A 202 -9.16 -5.40 -12.55
CA PHE A 202 -8.51 -6.27 -11.58
C PHE A 202 -7.85 -5.42 -10.50
N MET A 203 -7.82 -5.97 -9.29
CA MET A 203 -7.10 -5.40 -8.16
C MET A 203 -5.91 -6.27 -7.85
N LEU A 204 -4.73 -5.67 -7.86
CA LEU A 204 -3.49 -6.27 -7.39
C LEU A 204 -2.98 -5.43 -6.21
N ASP A 205 -3.23 -5.93 -5.01
CA ASP A 205 -2.91 -5.29 -3.75
C ASP A 205 -1.69 -5.97 -3.12
N LEU A 206 -0.65 -5.18 -2.87
CA LEU A 206 0.64 -5.66 -2.39
C LEU A 206 0.97 -4.94 -1.08
N TYR A 207 1.02 -5.69 0.01
CA TYR A 207 1.31 -5.17 1.34
C TYR A 207 2.56 -5.83 1.91
N CYS A 208 3.65 -5.09 1.99
CA CYS A 208 4.87 -5.56 2.62
C CYS A 208 4.89 -5.15 4.09
N ILE A 209 4.97 -6.15 4.96
CA ILE A 209 4.92 -6.01 6.41
C ILE A 209 6.25 -6.39 7.01
N ARG A 210 6.69 -5.60 7.98
CA ARG A 210 7.84 -5.87 8.82
C ARG A 210 7.48 -5.65 10.28
N LYS A 211 7.37 -6.75 11.04
CA LYS A 211 7.26 -6.71 12.49
C LYS A 211 8.63 -6.42 13.09
N LEU A 212 8.67 -5.45 14.00
CA LEU A 212 9.88 -5.02 14.70
C LEU A 212 9.61 -5.08 16.20
N ASP A 213 10.66 -5.21 16.99
CA ASP A 213 10.66 -4.87 18.42
C ASP A 213 12.03 -4.29 18.74
N LYS A 214 12.30 -3.15 18.13
CA LYS A 214 13.61 -2.47 18.19
C LYS A 214 13.44 -1.08 18.73
N PHE A 215 14.49 -0.59 19.40
CA PHE A 215 14.60 0.82 19.76
C PHE A 215 14.53 1.70 18.51
N LEU A 216 13.96 2.89 18.69
CA LEU A 216 13.75 3.84 17.61
C LEU A 216 15.08 4.32 17.01
N ASP A 217 15.37 3.90 15.79
CA ASP A 217 16.46 4.39 14.94
C ASP A 217 15.87 4.77 13.58
N GLU A 218 15.96 6.05 13.23
CA GLU A 218 15.37 6.58 12.01
C GLU A 218 16.00 5.99 10.74
N GLU A 219 17.31 5.76 10.76
CA GLU A 219 18.02 5.23 9.59
C GLU A 219 17.67 3.75 9.36
N ILE A 220 17.44 3.00 10.45
CA ILE A 220 16.88 1.65 10.35
C ILE A 220 15.48 1.70 9.74
N ILE A 221 14.59 2.57 10.20
CA ILE A 221 13.23 2.68 9.65
C ILE A 221 13.26 3.01 8.16
N LYS A 222 14.03 4.03 7.76
CA LYS A 222 14.18 4.41 6.34
C LYS A 222 14.68 3.24 5.50
N LYS A 223 15.67 2.49 5.99
CA LYS A 223 16.19 1.29 5.31
C LYS A 223 15.12 0.21 5.15
N GLU A 224 14.34 -0.08 6.19
CA GLU A 224 13.27 -1.08 6.12
C GLU A 224 12.14 -0.62 5.17
N ILE A 225 11.80 0.69 5.11
CA ILE A 225 10.83 1.22 4.12
C ILE A 225 11.32 0.98 2.69
N LYS A 226 12.60 1.29 2.41
CA LYS A 226 13.21 1.05 1.09
C LYS A 226 13.22 -0.44 0.74
N GLN A 227 13.55 -1.30 1.69
CA GLN A 227 13.51 -2.75 1.49
C GLN A 227 12.09 -3.26 1.22
N ALA A 228 11.10 -2.73 1.94
CA ALA A 228 9.70 -3.04 1.71
C ALA A 228 9.27 -2.63 0.29
N HIS A 229 9.69 -1.44 -0.16
CA HIS A 229 9.46 -0.97 -1.51
C HIS A 229 10.04 -1.91 -2.57
N THR A 230 11.33 -2.26 -2.48
CA THR A 230 11.97 -3.21 -3.40
C THR A 230 11.24 -4.56 -3.45
N SER A 231 10.78 -5.06 -2.29
CA SER A 231 10.04 -6.33 -2.21
C SER A 231 8.68 -6.25 -2.92
N ILE A 232 7.97 -5.12 -2.79
CA ILE A 232 6.71 -4.88 -3.50
C ILE A 232 6.93 -4.75 -5.00
N ILE A 233 7.95 -4.00 -5.44
CA ILE A 233 8.25 -3.83 -6.86
C ILE A 233 8.62 -5.17 -7.50
N THR A 234 9.45 -5.98 -6.84
CA THR A 234 9.77 -7.33 -7.29
C THR A 234 8.50 -8.17 -7.45
N ALA A 235 7.64 -8.18 -6.42
CA ALA A 235 6.39 -8.93 -6.46
C ALA A 235 5.42 -8.42 -7.54
N PHE A 236 5.35 -7.10 -7.77
CA PHE A 236 4.52 -6.50 -8.81
C PHE A 236 5.03 -6.89 -10.21
N GLU A 237 6.33 -6.70 -10.46
CA GLU A 237 6.95 -7.03 -11.74
C GLU A 237 6.80 -8.51 -12.04
N ASP A 238 7.07 -9.39 -11.09
CA ASP A 238 6.92 -10.83 -11.29
C ASP A 238 5.46 -11.27 -11.48
N SER A 239 4.48 -10.45 -11.08
CA SER A 239 3.04 -10.74 -11.20
C SER A 239 2.45 -10.39 -12.57
N ILE A 240 3.19 -9.66 -13.42
CA ILE A 240 2.70 -9.13 -14.70
C ILE A 240 3.54 -9.55 -15.89
N THR A 241 2.91 -9.62 -17.06
CA THR A 241 3.59 -9.91 -18.34
C THR A 241 4.03 -8.63 -19.05
N ASP A 242 4.91 -8.75 -20.05
CA ASP A 242 5.33 -7.61 -20.88
C ASP A 242 4.14 -6.93 -21.59
N LYS A 243 3.16 -7.71 -22.03
CA LYS A 243 1.91 -7.19 -22.63
C LYS A 243 1.15 -6.27 -21.67
N LEU A 244 1.15 -6.58 -20.37
CA LEU A 244 0.55 -5.70 -19.37
C LEU A 244 1.45 -4.48 -19.10
N ARG A 245 2.78 -4.66 -19.03
CA ARG A 245 3.74 -3.56 -18.83
C ARG A 245 3.58 -2.47 -19.89
N GLU A 246 3.44 -2.83 -21.15
CA GLU A 246 3.25 -1.88 -22.25
C GLU A 246 2.07 -0.93 -22.03
N LYS A 247 1.00 -1.39 -21.36
CA LYS A 247 -0.17 -0.55 -21.05
C LYS A 247 0.13 0.54 -20.01
N PHE A 248 1.16 0.35 -19.19
CA PHE A 248 1.61 1.31 -18.20
C PHE A 248 2.66 2.29 -18.76
N GLU A 249 3.03 2.14 -20.04
CA GLU A 249 4.00 3.00 -20.72
C GLU A 249 5.34 3.05 -19.98
N PRO A 250 6.12 1.95 -19.98
CA PRO A 250 7.42 1.91 -19.30
C PRO A 250 8.34 2.99 -19.86
N GLU A 251 9.07 3.66 -18.99
CA GLU A 251 10.10 4.61 -19.37
C GLU A 251 11.31 3.85 -19.93
N GLU A 252 11.91 4.35 -21.01
CA GLU A 252 13.15 3.79 -21.53
C GLU A 252 14.24 3.93 -20.45
N GLN A 253 14.90 2.82 -20.12
CA GLN A 253 16.09 2.85 -19.28
C GLN A 253 17.20 3.55 -20.08
N ILE A 254 17.56 4.78 -19.67
CA ILE A 254 18.71 5.53 -20.21
C ILE A 254 20.01 4.84 -19.80
#